data_AF-A0A7C4WJN6-F1
#
_entry.id   AF-A0A7C4WJN6-F1
#
_cell.length_a   1.000
_cell.length_b   1.000
_cell.length_c   1.000
_cell.angle_alpha   90.00
_cell.angle_beta   90.00
_cell.angle_gamma   90.00
#
_symmetry.space_group_name_H-M   'P 1'
#
loop_
_entity.id
_entity.type
_entity.pdbx_description
1 polymer ?
#
loop_
_entity_poly.entity_id
_entity_poly.type
_entity_poly.pdbx_seq_one_letter_code
_entity_poly.pdbx_strand_id
1 'polypeptide(L)'
;MEVKPVFRKYAHCEIIAEAEGVLLGKCDALVFIIVKDKDFDLDLEPLYSVNVEITKLKNGKNFKYGRYAFEEDLKIDATFDEKLFYDYIPSILSYIVTTEILLKEIKARSEHLSERESEIVRELMILSEEAKTLNEEKLEEISMKISELRTSFFTSYLRLKGTFERAFESITHARTLSLYLDGFLKEKVNELLNELNVLRNYESRFEQTLNGVRDALNVVHLRLEMLRSKENLELQKRTSALQAAAAIVEFVAVFYYTMKVWETFLPVEEMPPQISFLLLAFFATAVVVYTDVLAEFIREKKLNKKFLLSSITLLIILILMAVLPLLFSHEFHSL
;
A
#
# COMPACT_ATOMS: atom_id res chain seq x y z
N MET A 1 27.10 12.25 49.61
CA MET A 1 25.91 12.95 50.15
C MET A 1 24.81 11.94 50.40
N GLU A 2 24.08 12.06 51.51
CA GLU A 2 22.91 11.20 51.78
C GLU A 2 21.66 11.83 51.15
N VAL A 3 21.14 11.21 50.10
CA VAL A 3 19.93 11.65 49.39
C VAL A 3 18.70 11.11 50.12
N LYS A 4 17.81 12.00 50.57
CA LYS A 4 16.59 11.63 51.30
C LYS A 4 15.37 11.69 50.37
N PRO A 5 14.48 10.68 50.41
CA PRO A 5 13.23 10.74 49.65
C PRO A 5 12.28 11.77 50.26
N VAL A 6 11.66 12.61 49.42
CA VAL A 6 10.79 13.73 49.87
C VAL A 6 9.41 13.73 49.19
N PHE A 7 9.29 13.20 47.95
CA PHE A 7 8.02 13.01 47.22
C PHE A 7 7.03 14.20 47.30
N ARG A 8 7.49 15.41 46.97
CA ARG A 8 6.65 16.62 46.88
C ARG A 8 6.05 16.75 45.48
N LYS A 9 4.72 16.79 45.38
CA LYS A 9 4.00 16.96 44.10
C LYS A 9 3.60 18.41 43.88
N TYR A 10 4.02 18.97 42.76
CA TYR A 10 3.60 20.28 42.26
C TYR A 10 2.60 20.10 41.09
N ALA A 11 2.22 21.19 40.41
CA ALA A 11 1.19 21.13 39.37
C ALA A 11 1.70 20.42 38.11
N HIS A 12 2.99 20.55 37.81
CA HIS A 12 3.61 20.03 36.59
C HIS A 12 4.82 19.11 36.87
N CYS A 13 5.51 19.32 38.00
CA CYS A 13 6.66 18.51 38.41
C CYS A 13 6.43 17.75 39.72
N GLU A 14 7.24 16.72 39.93
CA GLU A 14 7.35 15.99 41.19
C GLU A 14 8.80 16.03 41.68
N ILE A 15 9.04 16.47 42.92
CA ILE A 15 10.34 16.40 43.58
C ILE A 15 10.41 15.09 44.33
N ILE A 16 11.31 14.21 43.90
CA ILE A 16 11.38 12.82 44.36
C ILE A 16 12.32 12.71 45.55
N ALA A 17 13.45 13.41 45.50
CA ALA A 17 14.46 13.37 46.55
C ALA A 17 15.18 14.71 46.72
N GLU A 18 15.78 14.88 47.88
CA GLU A 18 16.52 16.08 48.28
C GLU A 18 17.78 15.70 49.05
N ALA A 19 18.83 16.46 48.81
CA ALA A 19 20.06 16.45 49.58
C ALA A 19 20.50 17.90 49.81
N GLU A 20 21.53 18.11 50.63
CA GLU A 20 22.05 19.44 50.91
C GLU A 20 22.46 20.17 49.62
N GLY A 21 21.72 21.21 49.24
CA GLY A 21 21.99 21.97 48.01
C GLY A 21 21.54 21.31 46.70
N VAL A 22 20.91 20.13 46.72
CA VAL A 22 20.51 19.38 45.52
C VAL A 22 19.08 18.86 45.61
N LEU A 23 18.31 19.04 44.54
CA LEU A 23 16.96 18.51 44.39
C LEU A 23 16.86 17.63 43.15
N LEU A 24 16.29 16.45 43.30
CA LEU A 24 15.98 15.54 42.21
C LEU A 24 14.48 15.61 41.93
N GLY A 25 14.13 15.96 40.70
CA GLY A 25 12.74 16.04 40.26
C GLY A 25 12.47 15.32 38.96
N LYS A 26 11.19 15.20 38.63
CA LYS A 26 10.69 14.58 37.41
C LYS A 26 9.60 15.45 36.81
N CYS A 27 9.69 15.67 35.51
CA CYS A 27 8.66 16.28 34.68
C CYS A 27 8.37 15.34 33.52
N ASP A 28 7.17 14.75 33.51
CA ASP A 28 6.77 13.73 32.54
C ASP A 28 7.80 12.59 32.41
N ALA A 29 8.46 12.42 31.27
CA ALA A 29 9.48 11.38 31.06
C ALA A 29 10.91 11.81 31.46
N LEU A 30 11.15 13.09 31.76
CA LEU A 30 12.47 13.61 32.10
C LEU A 30 12.69 13.66 33.61
N VAL A 31 13.90 13.28 34.01
CA VAL A 31 14.42 13.50 35.36
C VAL A 31 15.36 14.69 35.29
N PHE A 32 15.19 15.64 36.21
CA PHE A 32 16.03 16.83 36.31
C PHE A 32 16.66 16.93 37.70
N ILE A 33 17.81 17.60 37.74
CA ILE A 33 18.55 17.86 38.97
C ILE A 33 18.71 19.37 39.08
N ILE A 34 18.30 19.93 40.21
CA ILE A 34 18.57 21.33 40.56
C ILE A 34 19.70 21.33 41.55
N VAL A 35 20.77 22.03 41.21
CA VAL A 35 21.94 22.21 42.07
C VAL A 35 22.03 23.68 42.44
N LYS A 36 22.13 23.98 43.74
CA LYS A 36 22.23 25.36 44.25
C LYS A 36 23.67 25.89 44.24
N ASP A 37 24.67 25.01 44.35
CA ASP A 37 26.11 25.35 44.35
C ASP A 37 26.81 24.84 43.08
N LYS A 38 27.68 25.67 42.48
CA LYS A 38 28.34 25.36 41.20
C LYS A 38 29.30 24.17 41.21
N ASP A 39 29.74 23.72 42.39
CA ASP A 39 30.81 22.71 42.55
C ASP A 39 30.27 21.27 42.74
N PHE A 40 29.04 20.99 42.32
CA PHE A 40 28.47 19.65 42.42
C PHE A 40 28.93 18.76 41.25
N ASP A 41 29.79 17.79 41.55
CA ASP A 41 30.26 16.79 40.59
C ASP A 41 29.20 15.70 40.41
N LEU A 42 28.68 15.57 39.19
CA LEU A 42 27.73 14.54 38.79
C LEU A 42 28.48 13.49 37.99
N ASP A 43 28.52 12.25 38.48
CA ASP A 43 29.04 11.08 37.75
C ASP A 43 28.24 10.73 36.47
N LEU A 44 27.24 11.54 36.11
CA LEU A 44 26.37 11.39 34.95
C LEU A 44 26.43 12.66 34.11
N GLU A 45 26.74 12.49 32.82
CA GLU A 45 26.72 13.60 31.87
C GLU A 45 25.26 14.02 31.60
N PRO A 46 24.89 15.29 31.87
CA PRO A 46 23.52 15.74 31.67
C PRO A 46 23.20 15.86 30.17
N LEU A 47 22.00 15.42 29.77
CA LEU A 47 21.49 15.64 28.40
C LEU A 47 21.44 17.13 28.03
N TYR A 48 21.21 17.98 29.03
CA TYR A 48 21.15 19.42 28.89
C TYR A 48 21.41 20.08 30.26
N SER A 49 22.09 21.21 30.26
CA SER A 49 22.37 22.00 31.46
C SER A 49 21.99 23.45 31.22
N VAL A 50 21.35 24.07 32.21
CA VAL A 50 20.98 25.50 32.19
C VAL A 50 21.39 26.09 33.52
N ASN A 51 22.22 27.14 33.48
CA ASN A 51 22.45 27.93 34.68
C ASN A 51 21.32 28.94 34.84
N VAL A 52 20.71 28.95 36.02
CA VAL A 52 19.69 29.93 36.39
C VAL A 52 20.31 30.90 37.40
N GLU A 53 20.53 32.14 36.98
CA GLU A 53 21.14 33.18 37.81
C GLU A 53 20.07 34.16 38.31
N ILE A 54 19.93 34.29 39.63
CA ILE A 54 19.04 35.26 40.25
C ILE A 54 19.81 36.58 40.41
N THR A 55 19.52 37.57 39.56
CA THR A 55 20.27 38.84 39.51
C THR A 55 19.37 40.00 39.10
N LYS A 56 19.74 41.23 39.51
CA LYS A 56 18.99 42.44 39.13
C LYS A 56 19.22 42.78 37.67
N LEU A 57 18.15 42.85 36.89
CA LEU A 57 18.22 43.10 35.46
C LEU A 57 17.85 44.56 35.13
N LYS A 58 18.81 45.29 34.56
CA LYS A 58 18.56 46.64 34.02
C LYS A 58 17.64 46.58 32.80
N ASN A 59 17.91 45.62 31.91
CA ASN A 59 17.15 45.33 30.70
C ASN A 59 16.74 43.85 30.71
N GLY A 60 15.48 43.56 30.46
CA GLY A 60 14.93 42.21 30.44
C GLY A 60 13.47 42.22 30.01
N LYS A 61 12.96 41.04 29.63
CA LYS A 61 11.55 40.85 29.26
C LYS A 61 10.74 40.67 30.53
N ASN A 62 9.57 41.32 30.60
CA ASN A 62 8.67 41.12 31.72
C ASN A 62 8.01 39.74 31.61
N PHE A 63 7.76 39.13 32.76
CA PHE A 63 6.98 37.90 32.89
C PHE A 63 6.27 37.94 34.26
N LYS A 64 5.37 36.99 34.52
CA LYS A 64 4.46 37.00 35.69
C LYS A 64 5.13 37.26 37.05
N TYR A 65 6.37 36.81 37.24
CA TYR A 65 7.09 36.91 38.52
C TYR A 65 8.18 38.00 38.55
N GLY A 66 8.42 38.73 37.47
CA GLY A 66 9.46 39.75 37.40
C GLY A 66 10.00 40.00 36.00
N ARG A 67 11.33 40.02 35.86
CA ARG A 67 12.01 40.14 34.56
C ARG A 67 12.96 38.99 34.30
N TYR A 68 13.13 38.64 33.03
CA TYR A 68 14.09 37.62 32.62
C TYR A 68 14.88 38.05 31.39
N ALA A 69 16.07 37.47 31.24
CA ALA A 69 16.87 37.50 30.02
C ALA A 69 17.40 36.07 29.77
N PHE A 70 17.39 35.66 28.51
CA PHE A 70 17.80 34.32 28.10
C PHE A 70 18.72 34.44 26.89
N GLU A 71 20.01 34.18 27.09
CA GLU A 71 21.05 34.14 26.06
C GLU A 71 21.76 32.78 26.14
N GLU A 72 22.82 32.66 26.94
CA GLU A 72 23.46 31.39 27.29
C GLU A 72 22.95 30.86 28.64
N ASP A 73 22.78 31.77 29.61
CA ASP A 73 22.22 31.48 30.93
C ASP A 73 20.85 32.14 31.09
N LEU A 74 20.00 31.56 31.94
CA LEU A 74 18.70 32.10 32.30
C LEU A 74 18.87 33.06 33.49
N LYS A 75 18.88 34.36 33.20
CA LYS A 75 18.94 35.40 34.24
C LYS A 75 17.54 35.83 34.64
N ILE A 76 17.26 35.84 35.94
CA ILE A 76 15.95 36.16 36.50
C ILE A 76 16.07 37.23 37.58
N ASP A 77 15.35 38.33 37.39
CA ASP A 77 15.11 39.36 38.40
C ASP A 77 13.72 39.15 39.00
N ALA A 78 13.66 38.29 40.02
CA ALA A 78 12.44 37.94 40.74
C ALA A 78 12.77 37.57 42.19
N THR A 79 11.79 37.72 43.09
CA THR A 79 11.87 37.15 44.43
C THR A 79 11.78 35.63 44.35
N PHE A 80 12.52 34.93 45.21
CA PHE A 80 12.43 33.47 45.28
C PHE A 80 10.99 33.04 45.64
N ASP A 81 10.40 32.21 44.77
CA ASP A 81 9.09 31.60 44.95
C ASP A 81 9.19 30.11 44.62
N GLU A 82 8.77 29.24 45.54
CA GLU A 82 8.94 27.80 45.36
C GLU A 82 8.21 27.26 44.12
N LYS A 83 7.04 27.81 43.76
CA LYS A 83 6.31 27.36 42.57
C LYS A 83 7.06 27.77 41.30
N LEU A 84 7.63 28.98 41.27
CA LEU A 84 8.44 29.41 40.14
C LEU A 84 9.66 28.49 39.94
N PHE A 85 10.45 28.26 41.00
CA PHE A 85 11.75 27.60 40.89
C PHE A 85 11.70 26.07 40.92
N TYR A 86 10.67 25.46 41.53
CA TYR A 86 10.56 24.01 41.64
C TYR A 86 9.45 23.40 40.76
N ASP A 87 8.55 24.20 40.20
CA ASP A 87 7.48 23.73 39.31
C ASP A 87 7.61 24.35 37.91
N TYR A 88 7.42 25.67 37.79
CA TYR A 88 7.25 26.31 36.48
C TYR A 88 8.53 26.34 35.64
N ILE A 89 9.66 26.78 36.20
CA ILE A 89 10.95 26.84 35.47
C ILE A 89 11.41 25.43 35.07
N PRO A 90 11.48 24.43 35.98
CA PRO A 90 11.86 23.08 35.60
C PRO A 90 10.93 22.48 34.55
N SER A 91 9.62 22.73 34.65
CA SER A 91 8.65 22.19 33.68
C SER A 91 8.85 22.76 32.28
N ILE A 92 8.89 24.10 32.15
CA ILE A 92 9.02 24.71 30.82
C ILE A 92 10.35 24.35 30.17
N LEU A 93 11.44 24.29 30.94
CA LEU A 93 12.74 23.83 30.45
C LEU A 93 12.69 22.36 30.05
N SER A 94 12.05 21.49 30.82
CA SER A 94 11.88 20.07 30.48
C SER A 94 11.14 19.88 29.16
N TYR A 95 10.05 20.62 28.93
CA TYR A 95 9.33 20.57 27.66
C TYR A 95 10.14 21.14 26.49
N ILE A 96 10.90 22.23 26.70
CA ILE A 96 11.82 22.78 25.70
C ILE A 96 12.89 21.76 25.32
N VAL A 97 13.56 21.15 26.30
CA VAL A 97 14.61 20.15 26.07
C VAL A 97 14.07 18.89 25.41
N THR A 98 12.91 18.39 25.88
CA THR A 98 12.23 17.26 25.24
C THR A 98 11.95 17.55 23.78
N THR A 99 11.44 18.74 23.49
CA THR A 99 11.20 19.18 22.12
C THR A 99 12.48 19.21 21.30
N GLU A 100 13.56 19.82 21.80
CA GLU A 100 14.84 19.89 21.08
C GLU A 100 15.40 18.49 20.75
N ILE A 101 15.32 17.55 21.68
CA ILE A 101 15.73 16.16 21.47
C ILE A 101 14.86 15.50 20.39
N LEU A 102 13.54 15.66 20.48
CA LEU A 102 12.61 15.10 19.50
C LEU A 102 12.79 15.71 18.11
N LEU A 103 13.05 17.02 18.00
CA LEU A 103 13.33 17.67 16.72
C LEU A 103 14.62 17.14 16.08
N LYS A 104 15.68 16.94 16.87
CA LYS A 104 16.92 16.29 16.40
C LYS A 104 16.65 14.86 15.90
N GLU A 105 15.84 14.09 16.63
CA GLU A 105 15.44 12.75 16.22
C GLU A 105 14.60 12.76 14.94
N ILE A 106 13.62 13.65 14.84
CA ILE A 106 12.77 13.84 13.65
C ILE A 106 13.64 14.17 12.44
N LYS A 107 14.58 15.10 12.59
CA LYS A 107 15.48 15.50 11.51
C LYS A 107 16.31 14.31 11.02
N ALA A 108 17.02 13.63 11.91
CA ALA A 108 17.85 12.47 11.55
C ALA A 108 17.04 11.35 10.89
N ARG A 109 15.85 11.05 11.42
CA ARG A 109 14.96 10.03 10.85
C ARG A 109 14.37 10.45 9.50
N SER A 110 14.06 11.73 9.33
CA SER A 110 13.54 12.26 8.06
C SER A 110 14.61 12.20 6.97
N GLU A 111 15.86 12.54 7.29
CA GLU A 111 17.00 12.42 6.37
C GLU A 111 17.18 10.95 5.93
N HIS A 112 17.24 10.02 6.87
CA HIS A 112 17.33 8.58 6.55
C HIS A 112 16.13 8.08 5.73
N LEU A 113 14.90 8.49 6.07
CA LEU A 113 13.71 8.07 5.34
C LEU A 113 13.64 8.68 3.93
N SER A 114 14.22 9.86 3.72
CA SER A 114 14.38 10.51 2.43
C SER A 114 15.28 9.73 1.46
N GLU A 115 16.36 9.14 1.98
CA GLU A 115 17.23 8.27 1.18
C GLU A 115 16.46 7.03 0.72
N ARG A 116 15.76 6.38 1.66
CA ARG A 116 14.93 5.20 1.37
C ARG A 116 13.76 5.48 0.44
N GLU A 117 13.14 6.65 0.56
CA GLU A 117 12.11 7.13 -0.37
C GLU A 117 12.64 7.16 -1.81
N SER A 118 13.87 7.66 -2.01
CA SER A 118 14.48 7.74 -3.34
C SER A 118 14.73 6.36 -3.94
N GLU A 119 15.10 5.38 -3.13
CA GLU A 119 15.24 3.97 -3.54
C GLU A 119 13.89 3.39 -3.95
N ILE A 120 12.86 3.55 -3.11
CA ILE A 120 11.51 3.03 -3.37
C ILE A 120 10.93 3.62 -4.66
N VAL A 121 11.11 4.93 -4.89
CA VAL A 121 10.61 5.57 -6.11
C VAL A 121 11.31 5.00 -7.35
N ARG A 122 12.62 4.74 -7.30
CA ARG A 122 13.35 4.10 -8.41
C ARG A 122 12.87 2.67 -8.65
N GLU A 123 12.76 1.88 -7.59
CA GLU A 123 12.28 0.50 -7.69
C GLU A 123 10.86 0.45 -8.26
N LEU A 124 9.97 1.32 -7.78
CA LEU A 124 8.61 1.44 -8.33
C LEU A 124 8.59 1.81 -9.81
N MET A 125 9.48 2.71 -10.24
CA MET A 125 9.57 3.09 -11.65
C MET A 125 9.95 1.88 -12.52
N ILE A 126 10.97 1.12 -12.10
CA ILE A 126 11.42 -0.10 -12.79
C ILE A 126 10.29 -1.15 -12.82
N LEU A 127 9.69 -1.43 -11.65
CA LEU A 127 8.62 -2.43 -11.52
C LEU A 127 7.37 -2.05 -12.32
N SER A 128 7.03 -0.76 -12.39
CA SER A 128 5.90 -0.26 -13.19
C SER A 128 6.16 -0.38 -14.69
N GLU A 129 7.40 -0.18 -15.13
CA GLU A 129 7.79 -0.35 -16.53
C GLU A 129 7.79 -1.83 -16.93
N GLU A 130 8.33 -2.70 -16.07
CA GLU A 130 8.31 -4.15 -16.25
C GLU A 130 6.89 -4.71 -16.27
N ALA A 131 6.00 -4.22 -15.41
CA ALA A 131 4.60 -4.64 -15.37
C ALA A 131 3.86 -4.47 -16.72
N LYS A 132 4.38 -3.65 -17.65
CA LYS A 132 3.76 -3.44 -18.97
C LYS A 132 3.88 -4.62 -19.93
N THR A 133 4.74 -5.59 -19.66
CA THR A 133 5.07 -6.64 -20.65
C THR A 133 5.00 -8.07 -20.11
N LEU A 134 4.58 -8.26 -18.86
CA LEU A 134 4.78 -9.51 -18.14
C LEU A 134 3.54 -10.40 -18.05
N ASN A 135 3.80 -11.70 -17.85
CA ASN A 135 2.81 -12.75 -17.57
C ASN A 135 2.32 -12.67 -16.12
N GLU A 136 1.27 -13.43 -15.80
CA GLU A 136 0.59 -13.39 -14.50
C GLU A 136 1.53 -13.68 -13.32
N GLU A 137 2.36 -14.71 -13.41
CA GLU A 137 3.29 -15.13 -12.35
C GLU A 137 4.30 -14.02 -11.96
N LYS A 138 4.86 -13.32 -12.96
CA LYS A 138 5.79 -12.21 -12.68
C LYS A 138 5.08 -10.97 -12.15
N LEU A 139 3.82 -10.74 -12.53
CA LEU A 139 3.03 -9.64 -11.98
C LEU A 139 2.65 -9.89 -10.51
N GLU A 140 2.42 -11.15 -10.11
CA GLU A 140 2.26 -11.51 -8.69
C GLU A 140 3.54 -11.26 -7.89
N GLU A 141 4.71 -11.65 -8.43
CA GLU A 141 6.01 -11.38 -7.79
C GLU A 141 6.24 -9.87 -7.60
N ILE A 142 5.94 -9.07 -8.63
CA ILE A 142 6.02 -7.60 -8.56
C ILE A 142 5.05 -7.05 -7.50
N SER A 143 3.81 -7.58 -7.44
CA SER A 143 2.81 -7.15 -6.45
C SER A 143 3.28 -7.41 -5.02
N MET A 144 3.92 -8.57 -4.76
CA MET A 144 4.49 -8.90 -3.46
C MET A 144 5.63 -7.93 -3.10
N LYS A 145 6.56 -7.69 -4.02
CA LYS A 145 7.67 -6.73 -3.82
C LYS A 145 7.18 -5.33 -3.50
N ILE A 146 6.21 -4.80 -4.26
CA ILE A 146 5.62 -3.47 -4.00
C ILE A 146 4.95 -3.44 -2.62
N SER A 147 4.27 -4.52 -2.22
CA SER A 147 3.62 -4.62 -0.90
C SER A 147 4.62 -4.63 0.25
N GLU A 148 5.76 -5.31 0.09
CA GLU A 148 6.85 -5.32 1.06
C GLU A 148 7.47 -3.92 1.23
N LEU A 149 7.78 -3.26 0.11
CA LEU A 149 8.30 -1.88 0.10
C LEU A 149 7.34 -0.93 0.81
N ARG A 150 6.04 -1.01 0.47
CA ARG A 150 5.00 -0.21 1.13
C ARG A 150 4.98 -0.44 2.63
N THR A 151 4.97 -1.69 3.07
CA THR A 151 4.86 -2.06 4.49
C THR A 151 6.06 -1.53 5.26
N SER A 152 7.27 -1.78 4.76
CA SER A 152 8.50 -1.33 5.38
C SER A 152 8.55 0.19 5.52
N PHE A 153 8.22 0.92 4.44
CA PHE A 153 8.19 2.39 4.43
C PHE A 153 7.11 2.95 5.36
N PHE A 154 5.90 2.37 5.31
CA PHE A 154 4.78 2.77 6.16
C PHE A 154 5.10 2.61 7.65
N THR A 155 5.71 1.49 8.07
CA THR A 155 6.11 1.30 9.48
C THR A 155 7.13 2.34 9.93
N SER A 156 8.09 2.68 9.07
CA SER A 156 9.11 3.68 9.38
C SER A 156 8.51 5.09 9.47
N TYR A 157 7.61 5.41 8.54
CA TYR A 157 6.85 6.65 8.54
C TYR A 157 5.94 6.79 9.78
N LEU A 158 5.22 5.74 10.18
CA LEU A 158 4.38 5.77 11.39
C LEU A 158 5.18 6.07 12.66
N ARG A 159 6.39 5.51 12.79
CA ARG A 159 7.28 5.82 13.92
C ARG A 159 7.69 7.29 13.92
N LEU A 160 8.05 7.83 12.75
CA LEU A 160 8.38 9.24 12.60
C LEU A 160 7.19 10.14 12.95
N LYS A 161 5.98 9.80 12.48
CA LYS A 161 4.74 10.50 12.79
C LYS A 161 4.45 10.53 14.29
N GLY A 162 4.64 9.41 14.98
CA GLY A 162 4.54 9.37 16.45
C GLY A 162 5.54 10.30 17.14
N THR A 163 6.77 10.43 16.61
CA THR A 163 7.75 11.40 17.13
C THR A 163 7.30 12.86 16.90
N PHE A 164 6.72 13.17 15.72
CA PHE A 164 6.12 14.48 15.45
C PHE A 164 5.00 14.83 16.43
N GLU A 165 4.09 13.89 16.70
CA GLU A 165 2.97 14.08 17.63
C GLU A 165 3.49 14.39 19.05
N ARG A 166 4.48 13.63 19.53
CA ARG A 166 5.12 13.88 20.83
C ARG A 166 5.82 15.24 20.89
N ALA A 167 6.50 15.65 19.83
CA ALA A 167 7.15 16.96 19.77
C ALA A 167 6.11 18.09 19.80
N PHE A 168 5.01 17.93 19.07
CA PHE A 168 3.90 18.87 19.05
C PHE A 168 3.22 19.00 20.42
N GLU A 169 2.97 17.88 21.09
CA GLU A 169 2.42 17.84 22.45
C GLU A 169 3.34 18.58 23.44
N SER A 170 4.64 18.27 23.42
CA SER A 170 5.64 18.91 24.28
C SER A 170 5.72 20.44 24.06
N ILE A 171 5.77 20.89 22.80
CA ILE A 171 5.72 22.32 22.46
C ILE A 171 4.43 22.97 22.94
N THR A 172 3.30 22.26 22.84
CA THR A 172 2.00 22.77 23.28
C THR A 172 1.97 22.99 24.78
N HIS A 173 2.54 22.07 25.57
CA HIS A 173 2.73 22.25 27.01
C HIS A 173 3.65 23.43 27.33
N ALA A 174 4.82 23.52 26.67
CA ALA A 174 5.74 24.64 26.84
C ALA A 174 5.07 25.99 26.51
N ARG A 175 4.29 26.05 25.43
CA ARG A 175 3.54 27.24 25.01
C ARG A 175 2.46 27.62 26.02
N THR A 176 1.74 26.65 26.54
CA THR A 176 0.70 26.89 27.55
C THR A 176 1.30 27.48 28.83
N LEU A 177 2.42 26.93 29.29
CA LEU A 177 3.18 27.47 30.42
C LEU A 177 3.75 28.86 30.13
N SER A 178 4.33 29.05 28.95
CA SER A 178 4.85 30.34 28.50
C SER A 178 3.77 31.43 28.55
N LEU A 179 2.57 31.13 28.06
CA LEU A 179 1.42 32.03 28.11
C LEU A 179 0.94 32.30 29.53
N TYR A 180 0.87 31.27 30.38
CA TYR A 180 0.50 31.43 31.79
C TYR A 180 1.48 32.32 32.57
N LEU A 181 2.76 32.30 32.18
CA LEU A 181 3.83 33.10 32.76
C LEU A 181 4.01 34.46 32.06
N ASP A 182 3.01 34.96 31.35
CA ASP A 182 3.04 36.24 30.61
C ASP A 182 4.13 36.33 29.53
N GLY A 183 4.37 35.23 28.81
CA GLY A 183 5.31 35.18 27.68
C GLY A 183 6.74 34.80 28.06
N PHE A 184 6.93 34.12 29.20
CA PHE A 184 8.22 33.58 29.60
C PHE A 184 8.76 32.59 28.56
N LEU A 185 10.00 32.80 28.07
CA LEU A 185 10.64 32.01 27.01
C LEU A 185 9.82 31.86 25.70
N LYS A 186 8.89 32.80 25.43
CA LYS A 186 8.00 32.73 24.26
C LYS A 186 8.75 32.64 22.94
N GLU A 187 9.87 33.34 22.81
CA GLU A 187 10.69 33.32 21.59
C GLU A 187 11.29 31.94 21.33
N LYS A 188 11.85 31.29 22.35
CA LYS A 188 12.40 29.94 22.23
C LYS A 188 11.31 28.93 21.86
N VAL A 189 10.14 29.03 22.48
CA VAL A 189 8.98 28.17 22.14
C VAL A 189 8.53 28.38 20.69
N ASN A 190 8.51 29.63 20.22
CA ASN A 190 8.14 29.94 18.84
C ASN A 190 9.19 29.47 17.83
N GLU A 191 10.47 29.57 18.17
CA GLU A 191 11.57 29.04 17.36
C GLU A 191 11.42 27.54 17.14
N LEU A 192 11.22 26.78 18.22
CA LEU A 192 11.01 25.33 18.15
C LEU A 192 9.74 24.97 17.37
N LEU A 193 8.67 25.75 17.52
CA LEU A 193 7.44 25.55 16.74
C LEU A 193 7.68 25.79 15.24
N ASN A 194 8.46 26.81 14.89
CA ASN A 194 8.83 27.08 13.50
C ASN A 194 9.69 25.95 12.94
N GLU A 195 10.67 25.46 13.69
CA GLU A 195 11.49 24.31 13.29
C GLU A 195 10.64 23.04 13.07
N LEU A 196 9.71 22.74 13.98
CA LEU A 196 8.76 21.63 13.81
C LEU A 196 7.95 21.78 12.52
N ASN A 197 7.43 22.99 12.23
CA ASN A 197 6.66 23.26 11.03
C ASN A 197 7.48 23.09 9.75
N VAL A 198 8.77 23.46 9.76
CA VAL A 198 9.67 23.21 8.62
C VAL A 198 9.86 21.71 8.41
N LEU A 199 10.04 20.95 9.48
CA LEU A 199 10.20 19.49 9.40
C LEU A 199 8.93 18.77 8.92
N ARG A 200 7.73 19.32 9.18
CA ARG A 200 6.46 18.75 8.66
C ARG A 200 6.37 18.69 7.14
N ASN A 201 7.22 19.43 6.41
CA ASN A 201 7.32 19.27 4.95
C ASN A 201 7.75 17.84 4.56
N TYR A 202 8.59 17.19 5.37
CA TYR A 202 8.94 15.77 5.17
C TYR A 202 7.73 14.86 5.36
N GLU A 203 6.91 15.12 6.38
CA GLU A 203 5.67 14.36 6.64
C GLU A 203 4.77 14.35 5.39
N SER A 204 4.46 15.53 4.86
CA SER A 204 3.61 15.65 3.66
C SER A 204 4.21 14.93 2.44
N ARG A 205 5.52 15.02 2.25
CA ARG A 205 6.21 14.34 1.14
C ARG A 205 6.14 12.81 1.27
N PHE A 206 6.39 12.28 2.46
CA PHE A 206 6.30 10.84 2.70
C PHE A 206 4.88 10.28 2.55
N GLU A 207 3.85 11.05 2.91
CA GLU A 207 2.46 10.68 2.63
C GLU A 207 2.17 10.60 1.12
N GLN A 208 2.69 11.55 0.34
CA GLN A 208 2.57 11.50 -1.12
C GLN A 208 3.24 10.26 -1.71
N THR A 209 4.45 9.91 -1.23
CA THR A 209 5.15 8.70 -1.68
C THR A 209 4.37 7.44 -1.32
N LEU A 210 3.81 7.33 -0.11
CA LEU A 210 2.95 6.20 0.26
C LEU A 210 1.72 6.07 -0.65
N ASN A 211 1.11 7.18 -1.03
CA ASN A 211 0.01 7.19 -1.98
C ASN A 211 0.47 6.73 -3.37
N GLY A 212 1.63 7.20 -3.85
CA GLY A 212 2.22 6.74 -5.11
C GLY A 212 2.52 5.24 -5.13
N VAL A 213 3.05 4.68 -4.03
CA VAL A 213 3.28 3.24 -3.88
C VAL A 213 1.95 2.47 -3.94
N ARG A 214 0.91 2.98 -3.27
CA ARG A 214 -0.44 2.39 -3.29
C ARG A 214 -1.03 2.40 -4.70
N ASP A 215 -0.88 3.49 -5.43
CA ASP A 215 -1.42 3.60 -6.78
C ASP A 215 -0.70 2.65 -7.74
N ALA A 216 0.62 2.52 -7.63
CA ALA A 216 1.38 1.53 -8.40
C ALA A 216 0.91 0.10 -8.09
N LEU A 217 0.69 -0.23 -6.82
CA LEU A 217 0.15 -1.54 -6.41
C LEU A 217 -1.23 -1.80 -7.02
N ASN A 218 -2.12 -0.80 -7.00
CA ASN A 218 -3.45 -0.90 -7.61
C ASN A 218 -3.36 -1.16 -9.12
N VAL A 219 -2.43 -0.49 -9.83
CA VAL A 219 -2.21 -0.71 -11.27
C VAL A 219 -1.80 -2.17 -11.55
N VAL A 220 -0.89 -2.72 -10.75
CA VAL A 220 -0.47 -4.12 -10.88
C VAL A 220 -1.62 -5.08 -10.62
N HIS A 221 -2.41 -4.86 -9.56
CA HIS A 221 -3.59 -5.67 -9.26
C HIS A 221 -4.64 -5.63 -10.37
N LEU A 222 -4.99 -4.45 -10.86
CA LEU A 222 -5.93 -4.30 -11.98
C LEU A 222 -5.45 -5.06 -13.22
N ARG A 223 -4.14 -5.09 -13.46
CA ARG A 223 -3.57 -5.82 -14.58
C ARG A 223 -3.63 -7.33 -14.41
N LEU A 224 -3.37 -7.84 -13.21
CA LEU A 224 -3.57 -9.25 -12.87
C LEU A 224 -5.04 -9.66 -13.09
N GLU A 225 -5.98 -8.85 -12.62
CA GLU A 225 -7.41 -9.09 -12.81
C GLU A 225 -7.80 -9.12 -14.29
N MET A 226 -7.26 -8.20 -15.11
CA MET A 226 -7.50 -8.22 -16.55
C MET A 226 -6.97 -9.48 -17.23
N LEU A 227 -5.77 -9.96 -16.86
CA LEU A 227 -5.20 -11.18 -17.43
C LEU A 227 -6.05 -12.41 -17.08
N ARG A 228 -6.42 -12.56 -15.81
CA ARG A 228 -7.31 -13.64 -15.35
C ARG A 228 -8.67 -13.59 -16.02
N SER A 229 -9.24 -12.39 -16.16
CA SER A 229 -10.52 -12.20 -16.84
C SER A 229 -10.43 -12.60 -18.32
N LYS A 230 -9.34 -12.25 -19.00
CA LYS A 230 -9.10 -12.64 -20.38
C LYS A 230 -8.98 -14.16 -20.53
N GLU A 231 -8.23 -14.82 -19.65
CA GLU A 231 -8.10 -16.27 -19.66
C GLU A 231 -9.47 -16.95 -19.41
N ASN A 232 -10.23 -16.49 -18.42
CA ASN A 232 -11.57 -17.00 -18.14
C ASN A 232 -12.52 -16.84 -19.33
N LEU A 233 -12.48 -15.69 -20.03
CA LEU A 233 -13.28 -15.47 -21.23
C LEU A 233 -12.85 -16.37 -22.39
N GLU A 234 -11.54 -16.62 -22.54
CA GLU A 234 -11.04 -17.55 -23.55
C GLU A 234 -11.47 -18.99 -23.26
N LEU A 235 -11.41 -19.42 -22.00
CA LEU A 235 -11.91 -20.73 -21.56
C LEU A 235 -13.43 -20.85 -21.76
N GLN A 236 -14.20 -19.83 -21.38
CA GLN A 236 -15.64 -19.81 -21.58
C GLN A 236 -16.02 -19.87 -23.06
N LYS A 237 -15.29 -19.15 -23.93
CA LYS A 237 -15.47 -19.25 -25.39
C LYS A 237 -15.23 -20.67 -25.88
N ARG A 238 -14.12 -21.31 -25.48
CA ARG A 238 -13.82 -22.70 -25.86
C ARG A 238 -14.90 -23.67 -25.38
N THR A 239 -15.36 -23.53 -24.14
CA THR A 239 -16.44 -24.37 -23.59
C THR A 239 -17.76 -24.15 -24.31
N SER A 240 -18.12 -22.89 -24.64
CA SER A 240 -19.34 -22.59 -25.39
C SER A 240 -19.31 -23.17 -26.80
N ALA A 241 -18.15 -23.12 -27.48
CA ALA A 241 -17.97 -23.74 -28.79
C ALA A 241 -18.11 -25.27 -28.71
N LEU A 242 -17.53 -25.89 -27.69
CA LEU A 242 -17.69 -27.33 -27.42
C LEU A 242 -19.14 -27.72 -27.13
N GLN A 243 -19.87 -26.93 -26.35
CA GLN A 243 -21.29 -27.17 -26.08
C GLN A 243 -22.15 -27.03 -27.35
N ALA A 244 -21.89 -26.02 -28.18
CA ALA A 244 -22.57 -25.86 -29.46
C ALA A 244 -22.30 -27.06 -30.38
N ALA A 245 -21.05 -27.52 -30.46
CA ALA A 245 -20.68 -28.72 -31.20
C ALA A 245 -21.39 -29.98 -30.65
N ALA A 246 -21.42 -30.16 -29.32
CA ALA A 246 -22.11 -31.27 -28.68
C ALA A 246 -23.62 -31.26 -28.97
N ALA A 247 -24.28 -30.09 -28.90
CA ALA A 247 -25.70 -29.96 -29.22
C ALA A 247 -26.01 -30.33 -30.69
N ILE A 248 -25.10 -30.02 -31.61
CA ILE A 248 -25.23 -30.41 -33.03
C ILE A 248 -25.04 -31.92 -33.21
N VAL A 249 -24.04 -32.51 -32.55
CA VAL A 249 -23.85 -33.97 -32.55
C VAL A 249 -25.07 -34.67 -31.97
N GLU A 250 -25.60 -34.18 -30.86
CA GLU A 250 -26.81 -34.69 -30.22
C GLU A 250 -28.03 -34.56 -31.14
N PHE A 251 -28.21 -33.41 -31.80
CA PHE A 251 -29.26 -33.20 -32.80
C PHE A 251 -29.14 -34.21 -33.95
N VAL A 252 -27.95 -34.38 -34.53
CA VAL A 252 -27.71 -35.35 -35.61
C VAL A 252 -27.98 -36.78 -35.13
N ALA A 253 -27.54 -37.15 -33.92
CA ALA A 253 -27.76 -38.48 -33.35
C ALA A 253 -29.25 -38.76 -33.06
N VAL A 254 -29.99 -37.78 -32.53
CA VAL A 254 -31.44 -37.90 -32.29
C VAL A 254 -32.20 -38.00 -33.61
N PHE A 255 -31.86 -37.17 -34.61
CA PHE A 255 -32.41 -37.35 -35.95
C PHE A 255 -32.03 -38.74 -36.50
N TYR A 256 -30.81 -39.22 -36.22
CA TYR A 256 -30.28 -40.52 -36.68
C TYR A 256 -31.12 -41.68 -36.19
N TYR A 257 -31.24 -41.79 -34.88
CA TYR A 257 -31.85 -42.93 -34.24
C TYR A 257 -33.37 -42.82 -34.07
N THR A 258 -33.90 -41.62 -33.89
CA THR A 258 -35.31 -41.45 -33.48
C THR A 258 -36.24 -41.22 -34.66
N MET A 259 -35.82 -40.42 -35.64
CA MET A 259 -36.70 -39.96 -36.72
C MET A 259 -36.58 -40.76 -38.02
N LYS A 260 -35.55 -41.64 -38.15
CA LYS A 260 -35.30 -42.47 -39.35
C LYS A 260 -35.35 -41.71 -40.69
N VAL A 261 -35.18 -40.39 -40.69
CA VAL A 261 -35.30 -39.52 -41.88
C VAL A 261 -34.30 -39.92 -42.98
N TRP A 262 -33.19 -40.55 -42.60
CA TRP A 262 -32.16 -41.12 -43.49
C TRP A 262 -32.70 -42.20 -44.41
N GLU A 263 -33.71 -42.96 -44.00
CA GLU A 263 -34.39 -43.94 -44.88
C GLU A 263 -35.01 -43.25 -46.10
N THR A 264 -35.28 -41.93 -46.03
CA THR A 264 -35.79 -41.12 -47.15
C THR A 264 -34.68 -40.62 -48.08
N PHE A 265 -33.43 -40.52 -47.61
CA PHE A 265 -32.29 -39.96 -48.36
C PHE A 265 -31.22 -41.00 -48.73
N LEU A 266 -31.26 -42.18 -48.10
CA LEU A 266 -30.33 -43.29 -48.22
C LEU A 266 -31.14 -44.57 -47.99
N PRO A 267 -31.42 -45.39 -49.01
CA PRO A 267 -31.95 -46.73 -48.80
C PRO A 267 -30.85 -47.60 -48.17
N VAL A 268 -30.75 -47.53 -46.83
CA VAL A 268 -29.69 -48.20 -46.04
C VAL A 268 -29.74 -49.73 -46.20
N GLU A 269 -30.87 -50.29 -46.63
CA GLU A 269 -31.04 -51.72 -46.90
C GLU A 269 -30.20 -52.23 -48.09
N GLU A 270 -29.81 -51.36 -49.02
CA GLU A 270 -29.10 -51.75 -50.25
C GLU A 270 -27.56 -51.66 -50.11
N MET A 271 -27.03 -51.09 -49.02
CA MET A 271 -25.59 -50.87 -48.84
C MET A 271 -24.97 -51.70 -47.71
N PRO A 272 -23.68 -52.12 -47.83
CA PRO A 272 -22.96 -52.75 -46.73
C PRO A 272 -22.94 -51.87 -45.47
N PRO A 273 -23.30 -52.41 -44.28
CA PRO A 273 -23.46 -51.62 -43.04
C PRO A 273 -22.21 -50.81 -42.63
N GLN A 274 -21.03 -51.31 -42.95
CA GLN A 274 -19.74 -50.68 -42.65
C GLN A 274 -19.53 -49.37 -43.44
N ILE A 275 -19.96 -49.35 -44.71
CA ILE A 275 -19.82 -48.18 -45.59
C ILE A 275 -20.80 -47.10 -45.16
N SER A 276 -22.05 -47.48 -44.89
CA SER A 276 -23.08 -46.57 -44.37
C SER A 276 -22.64 -45.92 -43.06
N PHE A 277 -22.10 -46.71 -42.13
CA PHE A 277 -21.59 -46.20 -40.85
C PHE A 277 -20.43 -45.20 -41.04
N LEU A 278 -19.43 -45.52 -41.86
CA LEU A 278 -18.31 -44.62 -42.13
C LEU A 278 -18.78 -43.31 -42.77
N LEU A 279 -19.69 -43.40 -43.73
CA LEU A 279 -20.24 -42.24 -44.42
C LEU A 279 -20.97 -41.29 -43.46
N LEU A 280 -21.78 -41.84 -42.57
CA LEU A 280 -22.50 -41.09 -41.54
C LEU A 280 -21.55 -40.48 -40.51
N ALA A 281 -20.51 -41.21 -40.09
CA ALA A 281 -19.49 -40.70 -39.19
C ALA A 281 -18.70 -39.55 -39.81
N PHE A 282 -18.33 -39.65 -41.09
CA PHE A 282 -17.68 -38.58 -41.85
C PHE A 282 -18.59 -37.38 -42.02
N PHE A 283 -19.87 -37.59 -42.33
CA PHE A 283 -20.85 -36.52 -42.44
C PHE A 283 -21.02 -35.77 -41.12
N ALA A 284 -21.24 -36.49 -40.01
CA ALA A 284 -21.37 -35.88 -38.69
C ALA A 284 -20.11 -35.08 -38.32
N THR A 285 -18.92 -35.64 -38.56
CA THR A 285 -17.64 -34.95 -38.32
C THR A 285 -17.52 -33.69 -39.19
N ALA A 286 -17.88 -33.77 -40.47
CA ALA A 286 -17.83 -32.64 -41.39
C ALA A 286 -18.82 -31.53 -41.01
N VAL A 287 -20.03 -31.88 -40.53
CA VAL A 287 -21.02 -30.91 -40.05
C VAL A 287 -20.52 -30.19 -38.79
N VAL A 288 -19.89 -30.90 -37.85
CA VAL A 288 -19.29 -30.31 -36.64
C VAL A 288 -18.19 -29.32 -37.01
N VAL A 289 -17.24 -29.74 -37.86
CA VAL A 289 -16.17 -28.86 -38.35
C VAL A 289 -16.75 -27.68 -39.12
N TYR A 290 -17.78 -27.90 -39.94
CA TYR A 290 -18.43 -26.84 -40.69
C TYR A 290 -19.08 -25.80 -39.79
N THR A 291 -19.70 -26.22 -38.69
CA THR A 291 -20.41 -25.29 -37.80
C THR A 291 -19.46 -24.43 -36.98
N ASP A 292 -18.31 -24.97 -36.56
CA ASP A 292 -17.24 -24.18 -35.94
C ASP A 292 -16.74 -23.08 -36.90
N VAL A 293 -16.49 -23.44 -38.17
CA VAL A 293 -16.04 -22.49 -39.19
C VAL A 293 -17.13 -21.51 -39.63
N LEU A 294 -18.41 -21.93 -39.62
CA LEU A 294 -19.55 -21.05 -39.87
C LEU A 294 -19.72 -20.02 -38.74
N ALA A 295 -19.50 -20.41 -37.49
CA ALA A 295 -19.49 -19.50 -36.35
C ALA A 295 -18.36 -18.46 -36.46
N GLU A 296 -17.17 -18.87 -36.89
CA GLU A 296 -16.07 -17.93 -37.23
C GLU A 296 -16.49 -16.95 -38.33
N PHE A 297 -17.12 -17.43 -39.41
CA PHE A 297 -17.59 -16.59 -40.52
C PHE A 297 -18.61 -15.55 -40.09
N ILE A 298 -19.62 -15.93 -39.29
CA ILE A 298 -20.65 -15.02 -38.79
C ILE A 298 -20.02 -13.93 -37.90
N ARG A 299 -19.01 -14.29 -37.10
CA ARG A 299 -18.33 -13.36 -36.19
C ARG A 299 -17.46 -12.35 -36.94
N GLU A 300 -16.71 -12.79 -37.94
CA GLU A 300 -15.70 -11.95 -38.62
C GLU A 300 -16.21 -11.29 -39.91
N LYS A 301 -17.39 -11.69 -40.42
CA LYS A 301 -18.02 -11.21 -41.67
C LYS A 301 -17.10 -11.27 -42.90
N LYS A 302 -16.05 -12.08 -42.87
CA LYS A 302 -15.08 -12.25 -43.97
C LYS A 302 -15.02 -13.71 -44.38
N LEU A 303 -15.03 -13.96 -45.69
CA LEU A 303 -14.87 -15.30 -46.25
C LEU A 303 -13.43 -15.77 -46.04
N ASN A 304 -13.24 -16.72 -45.12
CA ASN A 304 -11.94 -17.36 -44.87
C ASN A 304 -11.76 -18.59 -45.77
N LYS A 305 -10.53 -18.92 -46.16
CA LYS A 305 -10.21 -20.12 -46.97
C LYS A 305 -10.69 -21.40 -46.29
N LYS A 306 -10.69 -21.43 -44.95
CA LYS A 306 -11.22 -22.54 -44.15
C LYS A 306 -12.72 -22.77 -44.37
N PHE A 307 -13.50 -21.69 -44.49
CA PHE A 307 -14.94 -21.76 -44.75
C PHE A 307 -15.22 -22.32 -46.13
N LEU A 308 -14.49 -21.86 -47.15
CA LEU A 308 -14.63 -22.36 -48.50
C LEU A 308 -14.29 -23.86 -48.59
N LEU A 309 -13.20 -24.28 -47.91
CA LEU A 309 -12.79 -25.67 -47.89
C LEU A 309 -13.82 -26.56 -47.17
N SER A 310 -14.32 -26.14 -46.00
CA SER A 310 -15.31 -26.91 -45.25
C SER A 310 -16.66 -26.99 -45.97
N SER A 311 -17.11 -25.91 -46.65
CA SER A 311 -18.30 -25.94 -47.51
C SER A 311 -18.16 -26.96 -48.65
N ILE A 312 -17.01 -26.98 -49.33
CA ILE A 312 -16.75 -27.91 -50.44
C ILE A 312 -16.73 -29.35 -49.92
N THR A 313 -16.06 -29.61 -48.80
CA THR A 313 -16.02 -30.95 -48.19
C THR A 313 -17.41 -31.44 -47.81
N LEU A 314 -18.25 -30.58 -47.21
CA LEU A 314 -19.63 -30.92 -46.87
C LEU A 314 -20.47 -31.23 -48.11
N LEU A 315 -20.31 -30.44 -49.17
CA LEU A 315 -20.98 -30.65 -50.46
C LEU A 315 -20.59 -32.00 -51.09
N ILE A 316 -19.30 -32.34 -51.08
CA ILE A 316 -18.80 -33.62 -51.59
C ILE A 316 -19.41 -34.79 -50.82
N ILE A 317 -19.46 -34.71 -49.49
CA ILE A 317 -20.06 -35.76 -48.66
C ILE A 317 -21.56 -35.90 -48.94
N LEU A 318 -22.29 -34.80 -49.11
CA LEU A 318 -23.71 -34.82 -49.49
C LEU A 318 -23.93 -35.48 -50.86
N ILE A 319 -23.09 -35.16 -51.85
CA ILE A 319 -23.13 -35.81 -53.17
C ILE A 319 -22.82 -37.30 -53.04
N LEU A 320 -21.83 -37.67 -52.23
CA LEU A 320 -21.49 -39.06 -51.96
C LEU A 320 -22.70 -39.79 -51.35
N MET A 321 -23.38 -39.19 -50.38
CA MET A 321 -24.59 -39.75 -49.76
C MET A 321 -25.73 -39.98 -50.76
N ALA A 322 -25.84 -39.15 -51.80
CA ALA A 322 -26.86 -39.33 -52.84
C ALA A 322 -26.46 -40.35 -53.93
N VAL A 323 -25.18 -40.41 -54.30
CA VAL A 323 -24.69 -41.20 -55.46
C VAL A 323 -24.31 -42.63 -55.08
N LEU A 324 -23.66 -42.83 -53.93
CA LEU A 324 -23.19 -44.15 -53.53
C LEU A 324 -24.32 -45.19 -53.43
N PRO A 325 -25.52 -44.88 -52.92
CA PRO A 325 -26.63 -45.84 -52.88
C PRO A 325 -27.07 -46.31 -54.27
N LEU A 326 -27.05 -45.43 -55.27
CA LEU A 326 -27.42 -45.77 -56.66
C LEU A 326 -26.45 -46.77 -57.33
N LEU A 327 -25.22 -46.89 -56.80
CA LEU A 327 -24.25 -47.88 -57.29
C LEU A 327 -24.45 -49.28 -56.70
N PHE A 328 -25.15 -49.37 -55.55
CA PHE A 328 -25.48 -50.62 -54.88
C PHE A 328 -26.95 -51.02 -55.06
N SER A 329 -27.80 -50.11 -55.56
CA SER A 329 -29.17 -50.41 -55.93
C SER A 329 -29.23 -51.32 -57.16
N HIS A 330 -30.20 -52.23 -57.17
CA HIS A 330 -30.24 -53.42 -58.03
C HIS A 330 -30.38 -53.15 -59.55
N GLU A 331 -30.48 -51.89 -60.00
CA GLU A 331 -30.68 -51.49 -61.40
C GLU A 331 -29.40 -51.47 -62.26
N PHE A 332 -28.20 -51.54 -61.67
CA PHE A 332 -26.93 -51.52 -62.44
C PHE A 332 -26.38 -52.90 -62.83
N HIS A 333 -27.01 -54.00 -62.40
CA HIS A 333 -26.61 -55.37 -62.76
C HIS A 333 -27.44 -56.01 -63.88
N SER A 334 -28.27 -55.24 -64.59
CA SER A 334 -29.01 -55.70 -65.77
C SER A 334 -28.88 -54.76 -66.98
N LEU A 335 -27.64 -54.45 -67.36
CA LEU A 335 -27.28 -54.00 -68.71
C LEU A 335 -26.21 -54.92 -69.29
#